data_AF-A0A6A4V6J3-F1
#
_entry.id   AF-A0A6A4V6J3-F1
#
_cell.length_a   1.000
_cell.length_b   1.000
_cell.length_c   1.000
_cell.angle_alpha   90.00
_cell.angle_beta   90.00
_cell.angle_gamma   90.00
#
_symmetry.space_group_name_H-M   'P 1'
#
loop_
_entity.id
_entity.type
_entity.pdbx_description
1 polymer ?
#
loop_
_entity_poly.entity_id
_entity_poly.type
_entity_poly.pdbx_seq_one_letter_code
_entity_poly.pdbx_strand_id
1 'polypeptide(L)'
;MDLLELSSNVTCDVFNGLYLRDGFSVKANYSAVLSTYYSASVSTFSGPADAAQAINAAVAATTNNLIRQLVDAEALTDAVFVLLIVNKVFHKVVIEVDEKGTEAAGAGGVVGITSVPPSFTLDRPFVAIVWNSLHSVNMFTAYVASPAS
;
A
#
# COMPACT_ATOMS: atom_id res chain seq x y z
N MET A 1 16.22 5.08 0.58
CA MET A 1 15.40 4.95 1.80
C MET A 1 14.55 3.73 1.57
N ASP A 2 14.97 2.61 2.16
CA ASP A 2 14.38 1.30 1.93
C ASP A 2 13.03 1.28 2.64
N LEU A 3 11.96 1.48 1.87
CA LEU A 3 10.62 1.55 2.41
C LEU A 3 10.11 0.11 2.49
N LEU A 4 10.01 -0.38 3.73
CA LEU A 4 9.31 -1.62 4.12
C LEU A 4 10.08 -2.93 3.89
N GLU A 5 10.80 -3.41 4.90
CA GLU A 5 10.88 -4.86 5.14
C GLU A 5 9.51 -5.35 5.62
N LEU A 6 8.57 -5.41 4.68
CA LEU A 6 7.33 -6.15 4.85
C LEU A 6 7.70 -7.64 4.93
N SER A 7 7.05 -8.37 5.85
CA SER A 7 7.14 -9.83 5.89
C SER A 7 6.88 -10.40 4.49
N SER A 8 7.49 -11.53 4.14
CA SER A 8 7.54 -12.12 2.78
C SER A 8 6.19 -12.31 2.05
N ASN A 9 5.06 -12.03 2.72
CA ASN A 9 3.69 -12.20 2.25
C ASN A 9 2.97 -10.89 1.94
N VAL A 10 3.64 -9.74 2.06
CA VAL A 10 3.06 -8.42 1.75
C VAL A 10 3.92 -7.72 0.71
N THR A 11 3.30 -7.30 -0.38
CA THR A 11 3.95 -6.51 -1.43
C THR A 11 3.26 -5.16 -1.54
N CYS A 12 4.04 -4.09 -1.46
CA CYS A 12 3.57 -2.73 -1.62
C CYS A 12 4.25 -2.13 -2.85
N ASP A 13 3.46 -1.80 -3.88
CA ASP A 13 3.91 -1.14 -5.08
C ASP A 13 3.41 0.30 -5.06
N VAL A 14 4.33 1.26 -5.10
CA VAL A 14 4.02 2.70 -5.11
C VAL A 14 4.54 3.31 -6.40
N PHE A 15 3.69 4.11 -7.05
CA PHE A 15 4.04 4.90 -8.22
C PHE A 15 3.58 6.34 -8.03
N ASN A 16 4.52 7.26 -8.17
CA ASN A 16 4.25 8.69 -8.19
C ASN A 16 4.70 9.24 -9.55
N GLY A 17 3.83 10.03 -10.20
CA GLY A 17 4.09 10.58 -11.51
C GLY A 17 3.57 12.01 -11.62
N LEU A 18 4.42 12.93 -12.09
CA LEU A 18 4.03 14.27 -12.50
C LEU A 18 4.05 14.34 -14.03
N TYR A 19 2.89 14.56 -14.62
CA TYR A 19 2.70 14.67 -16.06
C TYR A 19 2.45 16.14 -16.42
N LEU A 20 3.23 16.70 -17.33
CA LEU A 20 3.13 18.10 -17.74
C LEU A 20 2.86 18.22 -19.23
N ARG A 21 2.08 19.22 -19.62
CA ARG A 21 1.91 19.50 -21.05
C ARG A 21 3.23 19.98 -21.66
N ASP A 22 3.51 19.55 -22.88
CA ASP A 22 4.67 20.00 -23.65
C ASP A 22 4.74 21.54 -23.70
N GLY A 23 5.96 22.07 -23.57
CA GLY A 23 6.22 23.51 -23.49
C GLY A 23 6.21 24.09 -22.07
N PHE A 24 5.85 23.30 -21.05
CA PHE A 24 5.99 23.68 -19.64
C PHE A 24 7.18 23.00 -18.99
N SER A 25 7.95 23.77 -18.22
CA SER A 25 9.13 23.27 -17.52
C SER A 25 8.94 23.35 -16.00
N VAL A 26 9.30 22.27 -15.33
CA VAL A 26 9.43 22.23 -13.87
C VAL A 26 10.77 22.85 -13.47
N LYS A 27 10.77 23.67 -12.41
CA LYS A 27 12.02 24.19 -11.84
C LYS A 27 12.89 23.03 -11.37
N ALA A 28 14.18 23.05 -11.69
CA ALA A 28 15.13 21.98 -11.35
C ALA A 28 15.14 21.60 -9.86
N ASN A 29 15.00 22.59 -8.96
CA ASN A 29 14.90 22.33 -7.53
C ASN A 29 13.61 21.55 -7.15
N TYR A 30 12.50 21.87 -7.81
CA TYR A 30 11.23 21.17 -7.56
C TYR A 30 11.27 19.72 -8.08
N SER A 31 11.85 19.48 -9.27
CA SER A 31 12.05 18.11 -9.77
C SER A 31 13.00 17.29 -8.89
N ALA A 32 14.04 17.94 -8.31
CA ALA A 32 14.94 17.28 -7.37
C ALA A 32 14.21 16.84 -6.08
N VAL A 33 13.34 17.70 -5.54
CA VAL A 33 12.49 17.37 -4.38
C VAL A 33 11.54 16.22 -4.68
N LEU A 34 10.86 16.27 -5.84
CA LEU A 34 9.93 15.21 -6.28
C LEU A 34 10.63 13.85 -6.41
N SER A 35 11.82 13.83 -7.00
CA SER A 35 12.60 12.60 -7.13
C SER A 35 13.12 12.10 -5.77
N THR A 36 13.63 13.01 -4.95
CA THR A 36 14.34 12.65 -3.70
C THR A 36 13.40 12.18 -2.60
N TYR A 37 12.26 12.85 -2.43
CA TYR A 37 11.34 12.58 -1.31
C TYR A 37 10.11 11.76 -1.70
N TYR A 38 9.67 11.85 -2.95
CA TYR A 38 8.45 11.20 -3.41
C TYR A 38 8.72 10.07 -4.40
N SER A 39 9.98 9.81 -4.77
CA SER A 39 10.32 8.84 -5.84
C SER A 39 9.48 9.05 -7.10
N ALA A 40 9.09 10.30 -7.37
CA ALA A 40 8.17 10.62 -8.44
C ALA A 40 8.90 10.74 -9.77
N SER A 41 8.34 10.14 -10.81
CA SER A 41 8.77 10.37 -12.18
C SER A 41 8.16 11.67 -12.71
N VAL A 42 8.89 12.36 -13.58
CA VAL A 42 8.39 13.55 -14.28
C VAL A 42 8.37 13.22 -15.77
N SER A 43 7.24 13.42 -16.43
CA SER A 43 7.06 13.14 -17.85
C SER A 43 6.23 14.24 -18.51
N THR A 44 6.42 14.43 -19.81
CA THR A 44 5.62 15.38 -20.59
C THR A 44 4.66 14.66 -21.52
N PHE A 45 3.60 15.35 -21.93
CA PHE A 45 2.61 14.85 -22.87
C PHE A 45 2.25 15.92 -23.90
N SER A 46 1.96 15.48 -25.12
CA SER A 46 1.62 16.38 -26.23
C SER A 46 0.14 16.76 -26.27
N GLY A 47 -0.73 15.92 -25.68
CA GLY A 47 -2.16 16.20 -25.56
C GLY A 47 -2.89 15.29 -24.58
N PRO A 48 -4.20 15.54 -24.34
CA PRO A 48 -4.98 14.84 -23.32
C PRO A 48 -5.07 13.32 -23.52
N ALA A 49 -5.16 12.86 -24.76
CA ALA A 49 -5.23 11.43 -25.09
C ALA A 49 -3.92 10.69 -24.75
N ASP A 50 -2.78 11.31 -25.08
CA ASP A 50 -1.45 10.79 -24.75
C ASP A 50 -1.23 10.75 -23.23
N ALA A 51 -1.62 11.82 -22.53
CA ALA A 51 -1.59 11.87 -21.07
C ALA A 51 -2.43 10.77 -20.42
N ALA A 52 -3.67 10.60 -20.86
CA ALA A 52 -4.57 9.57 -20.33
C ALA A 52 -4.02 8.16 -20.59
N GLN A 53 -3.47 7.91 -21.79
CA GLN A 53 -2.84 6.63 -22.11
C GLN A 53 -1.63 6.36 -21.21
N ALA A 54 -0.74 7.33 -21.04
CA ALA A 54 0.47 7.19 -20.23
C ALA A 54 0.14 6.98 -18.74
N ILE A 55 -0.83 7.73 -18.21
CA ILE A 55 -1.33 7.58 -16.83
C ILE A 55 -1.95 6.19 -16.64
N ASN A 56 -2.89 5.81 -17.49
CA ASN A 56 -3.57 4.52 -17.36
C ASN A 56 -2.60 3.35 -17.50
N ALA A 57 -1.61 3.43 -18.38
CA ALA A 57 -0.58 2.41 -18.53
C ALA A 57 0.31 2.29 -17.27
N ALA A 58 0.76 3.41 -16.71
CA ALA A 58 1.56 3.41 -15.48
C ALA A 58 0.77 2.84 -14.30
N VAL A 59 -0.49 3.26 -14.15
CA VAL A 59 -1.39 2.77 -13.10
C VAL A 59 -1.67 1.28 -13.26
N ALA A 60 -1.93 0.81 -14.48
CA ALA A 60 -2.14 -0.60 -14.75
C ALA A 60 -0.91 -1.43 -14.42
N ALA A 61 0.29 -0.97 -14.80
CA ALA A 61 1.54 -1.63 -14.47
C ALA A 61 1.76 -1.73 -12.96
N THR A 62 1.62 -0.62 -12.23
CA THR A 62 1.78 -0.60 -10.76
C THR A 62 0.75 -1.47 -10.06
N THR A 63 -0.49 -1.48 -10.54
CA THR A 63 -1.60 -2.19 -9.90
C THR A 63 -1.77 -3.63 -10.34
N ASN A 64 -0.86 -4.20 -11.15
CA ASN A 64 -1.02 -5.52 -11.78
C ASN A 64 -2.35 -5.66 -12.56
N ASN A 65 -2.71 -4.63 -13.32
CA ASN A 65 -3.93 -4.53 -14.13
C ASN A 65 -5.24 -4.61 -13.32
N LEU A 66 -5.20 -4.33 -12.01
CA LEU A 66 -6.41 -4.19 -11.20
C LEU A 66 -7.12 -2.86 -11.48
N ILE A 67 -6.35 -1.79 -11.75
CA ILE A 67 -6.88 -0.50 -12.21
C ILE A 67 -6.33 -0.26 -13.61
N ARG A 68 -7.18 -0.44 -14.63
CA ARG A 68 -6.79 -0.34 -16.04
C ARG A 68 -7.12 1.00 -16.67
N GLN A 69 -8.17 1.63 -16.17
CA GLN A 69 -8.67 2.91 -16.66
C GLN A 69 -9.00 3.74 -15.43
N LEU A 70 -8.10 4.67 -15.12
CA LEU A 70 -8.24 5.60 -14.02
C LEU A 70 -8.78 6.95 -14.49
N VAL A 71 -8.32 7.42 -15.66
CA VAL A 71 -8.67 8.73 -16.21
C VAL A 71 -9.05 8.61 -17.68
N ASP A 72 -9.99 9.44 -18.11
CA ASP A 72 -10.33 9.61 -19.52
C ASP A 72 -9.67 10.88 -20.08
N ALA A 73 -9.45 10.91 -21.40
CA ALA A 73 -8.77 12.03 -22.06
C ALA A 73 -9.55 13.35 -21.89
N GLU A 74 -10.88 13.28 -21.86
CA GLU A 74 -11.78 14.41 -21.70
C GLU A 74 -11.57 15.10 -20.34
N ALA A 75 -11.21 14.34 -19.30
CA ALA A 75 -10.91 14.87 -17.97
C ALA A 75 -9.61 15.70 -17.96
N LEU A 76 -8.76 15.55 -18.98
CA LEU A 76 -7.46 16.20 -19.09
C LEU A 76 -7.43 17.35 -20.12
N THR A 77 -8.57 17.68 -20.72
CA THR A 77 -8.66 18.63 -21.87
C THR A 77 -8.06 20.00 -21.56
N ASP A 78 -8.29 20.52 -20.35
CA ASP A 78 -7.78 21.82 -19.90
C ASP A 78 -6.59 21.72 -18.93
N ALA A 79 -6.07 20.50 -18.72
CA ALA A 79 -5.01 20.26 -17.75
C ALA A 79 -3.64 20.75 -18.29
N VAL A 80 -3.01 21.66 -17.54
CA VAL A 80 -1.62 22.08 -17.79
C VAL A 80 -0.62 21.11 -17.14
N PHE A 81 -1.00 20.54 -15.99
CA PHE A 81 -0.24 19.53 -15.28
C PHE A 81 -1.19 18.57 -14.56
N VAL A 82 -0.74 17.33 -14.35
CA VAL A 82 -1.44 16.29 -13.61
C VAL A 82 -0.44 15.66 -12.66
N LEU A 83 -0.68 15.79 -11.35
CA LEU A 83 0.09 15.09 -10.33
C LEU A 83 -0.68 13.84 -9.89
N LEU A 84 -0.02 12.69 -9.95
CA LEU A 84 -0.60 11.41 -9.63
C LEU A 84 0.22 10.67 -8.58
N ILE A 85 -0.46 10.16 -7.58
CA ILE A 85 0.08 9.29 -6.53
C ILE A 85 -0.79 8.04 -6.52
N VAL A 86 -0.20 6.90 -6.86
CA VAL A 86 -0.86 5.60 -6.93
C VAL A 86 -0.15 4.64 -6.00
N ASN A 87 -0.87 4.20 -4.99
CA ASN A 87 -0.39 3.21 -4.03
C ASN A 87 -1.21 1.94 -4.19
N LYS A 88 -0.54 0.82 -4.42
CA LYS A 88 -1.17 -0.50 -4.43
C LYS A 88 -0.50 -1.36 -3.37
N VAL A 89 -1.28 -1.69 -2.36
CA VAL A 89 -0.84 -2.55 -1.28
C VAL A 89 -1.57 -3.89 -1.42
N PHE A 90 -0.82 -4.95 -1.69
CA PHE A 90 -1.35 -6.30 -1.70
C PHE A 90 -0.91 -7.01 -0.43
N HIS A 91 -1.88 -7.30 0.42
CA HIS A 91 -1.67 -7.99 1.68
C HIS A 91 -2.35 -9.35 1.62
N LYS A 92 -1.56 -10.41 1.39
CA LYS A 92 -2.05 -11.78 1.53
C LYS A 92 -1.82 -12.22 2.97
N VAL A 93 -2.80 -11.95 3.82
CA VAL A 93 -2.80 -12.49 5.19
C VAL A 93 -3.43 -13.87 5.14
N VAL A 94 -2.60 -14.90 5.22
CA VAL A 94 -3.06 -16.16 5.79
C VAL A 94 -2.87 -15.99 7.28
N ILE A 95 -3.94 -15.59 7.99
CA ILE A 95 -3.95 -15.64 9.46
C ILE A 95 -4.17 -17.12 9.82
N GLU A 96 -3.10 -17.90 9.83
CA GLU A 96 -3.07 -19.16 10.55
C GLU A 96 -2.85 -18.79 12.02
N VAL A 97 -3.92 -18.84 12.81
CA VAL A 97 -3.80 -18.83 14.27
C VAL A 97 -3.37 -20.24 14.66
N ASP A 98 -2.09 -20.44 14.92
CA ASP A 98 -1.66 -21.60 15.70
C ASP A 98 -1.66 -21.22 17.19
N GLU A 99 -2.23 -22.07 18.03
CA GLU A 99 -2.24 -21.89 19.49
C GLU A 99 -0.87 -22.23 20.10
N LYS A 100 0.24 -22.01 19.39
CA LYS A 100 1.60 -22.29 19.87
C LYS A 100 2.09 -21.26 20.91
N GLY A 101 1.21 -20.88 21.83
CA GLY A 101 1.53 -20.27 23.12
C GLY A 101 1.95 -21.29 24.19
N THR A 102 1.96 -22.60 23.89
CA THR A 102 2.49 -23.64 24.79
C THR A 102 3.74 -24.34 24.21
N GLU A 103 4.56 -23.61 23.45
CA GLU A 103 5.95 -24.00 23.19
C GLU A 103 6.92 -23.14 24.02
N ALA A 104 6.56 -22.87 25.28
CA ALA A 104 7.52 -22.72 26.37
C ALA A 104 8.20 -24.08 26.72
N ALA A 105 8.44 -24.94 25.73
CA ALA A 105 9.14 -26.20 25.87
C ALA A 105 10.57 -26.14 25.28
N GLY A 106 10.96 -25.05 24.60
CA GLY A 106 12.25 -24.95 23.92
C GLY A 106 13.36 -24.14 24.61
N ALA A 107 13.02 -23.22 25.51
CA ALA A 107 14.02 -22.32 26.12
C ALA A 107 13.79 -22.13 27.62
N GLY A 108 14.02 -23.19 28.41
CA GLY A 108 14.46 -23.14 29.81
C GLY A 108 13.73 -22.23 30.83
N GLY A 109 12.57 -21.68 30.51
CA GLY A 109 11.79 -20.79 31.38
C GLY A 109 10.65 -21.57 32.00
N VAL A 110 10.74 -21.86 33.30
CA VAL A 110 9.63 -22.43 34.05
C VAL A 110 8.54 -21.36 34.18
N VAL A 111 7.51 -21.43 33.33
CA VAL A 111 6.30 -20.63 33.50
C VAL A 111 5.34 -21.43 34.39
N GLY A 112 5.31 -21.10 35.67
CA GLY A 112 4.32 -21.66 36.61
C GLY A 112 2.94 -21.06 36.33
N ILE A 113 2.10 -21.78 35.58
CA ILE A 113 0.68 -21.44 35.48
C ILE A 113 -0.05 -21.99 36.70
N THR A 114 -0.51 -21.12 37.60
CA THR A 114 -1.35 -21.51 38.76
C THR A 114 -2.84 -21.44 38.46
N SER A 115 -3.22 -21.19 37.21
CA SER A 115 -4.61 -21.03 36.78
C SER A 115 -4.85 -21.59 35.38
N VAL A 116 -6.10 -21.98 35.12
CA VAL A 116 -6.56 -22.32 33.77
C VAL A 116 -6.52 -21.04 32.94
N PRO A 117 -5.78 -21.00 31.81
CA PRO A 117 -5.71 -19.81 30.97
C PRO A 117 -7.10 -19.46 30.41
N PRO A 118 -7.48 -18.17 30.38
CA PRO A 118 -8.74 -17.76 29.81
C PRO A 118 -8.78 -18.07 28.32
N SER A 119 -9.86 -18.70 27.85
CA SER A 119 -10.08 -18.89 26.42
C SER A 119 -10.45 -17.55 25.77
N PHE A 120 -9.84 -17.28 24.62
CA PHE A 120 -10.15 -16.12 23.78
C PHE A 120 -10.61 -16.63 22.42
N THR A 121 -11.89 -16.45 22.13
CA THR A 121 -12.52 -16.93 20.89
C THR A 121 -13.14 -15.76 20.14
N LEU A 122 -12.89 -15.67 18.84
CA LEU A 122 -13.41 -14.64 17.93
C LEU A 122 -14.55 -15.21 17.07
N ASP A 123 -15.65 -15.64 17.70
CA ASP A 123 -16.81 -16.30 17.08
C ASP A 123 -17.92 -15.33 16.63
N ARG A 124 -17.67 -14.01 16.72
CA ARG A 124 -18.65 -12.95 16.45
C ARG A 124 -17.95 -11.72 15.87
N PRO A 125 -18.67 -10.74 15.31
CA PRO A 125 -18.04 -9.64 14.59
C PRO A 125 -16.94 -8.93 15.40
N PHE A 126 -15.78 -8.74 14.79
CA PHE A 126 -14.62 -8.11 15.43
C PHE A 126 -13.91 -7.14 14.48
N VAL A 127 -13.07 -6.27 15.04
CA VAL A 127 -12.19 -5.39 14.28
C VAL A 127 -10.77 -5.94 14.34
N ALA A 128 -10.15 -6.10 13.17
CA ALA A 128 -8.74 -6.41 13.03
C ALA A 128 -7.98 -5.15 12.62
N ILE A 129 -6.83 -4.90 13.25
CA ILE A 129 -5.96 -3.76 12.93
C ILE A 129 -4.57 -4.32 12.60
N VAL A 130 -4.05 -3.96 11.43
CA VAL A 130 -2.66 -4.23 11.05
C VAL A 130 -1.86 -2.96 11.32
N TRP A 131 -0.95 -3.05 12.27
CA TRP A 131 -0.16 -1.92 12.75
C TRP A 131 1.30 -2.08 12.40
N ASN A 132 1.94 -1.03 11.90
CA ASN A 132 3.40 -0.97 11.79
C ASN A 132 3.97 -0.40 13.09
N SER A 133 4.51 -1.28 13.94
CA SER A 133 5.05 -0.90 15.26
C SER A 133 6.32 -0.04 15.16
N LEU A 134 7.10 -0.16 14.08
CA LEU A 134 8.32 0.61 13.89
C LEU A 134 8.02 2.09 13.62
N HIS A 135 7.00 2.37 12.81
CA HIS A 135 6.64 3.74 12.41
C HIS A 135 5.41 4.29 13.11
N SER A 136 4.76 3.49 13.97
CA SER A 136 3.52 3.88 14.67
C SER A 136 2.42 4.32 13.72
N VAL A 137 2.28 3.63 12.59
CA VAL A 137 1.27 3.92 11.57
C VAL A 137 0.29 2.77 11.47
N ASN A 138 -1.00 3.09 11.49
CA ASN A 138 -2.06 2.17 11.11
C ASN A 138 -1.95 1.88 9.62
N MET A 139 -1.65 0.63 9.27
CA MET A 139 -1.59 0.23 7.86
C MET A 139 -2.98 -0.17 7.36
N PHE A 140 -3.71 -0.95 8.15
CA PHE A 140 -5.07 -1.39 7.80
C PHE A 140 -5.96 -1.50 9.02
N THR A 141 -7.24 -1.21 8.81
CA THR A 141 -8.33 -1.51 9.74
C THR A 141 -9.41 -2.26 8.98
N ALA A 142 -9.83 -3.40 9.50
CA ALA A 142 -10.85 -4.26 8.90
C ALA A 142 -11.92 -4.59 9.93
N TYR A 143 -13.18 -4.56 9.50
CA TYR A 143 -14.30 -5.10 10.26
C TYR A 143 -14.67 -6.47 9.69
N VAL A 144 -14.55 -7.51 10.52
CA VAL A 144 -14.90 -8.89 10.16
C VAL A 144 -16.31 -9.14 10.68
N ALA A 145 -17.30 -9.09 9.77
CA ALA A 145 -18.72 -9.21 10.12
C ALA A 145 -19.17 -10.67 10.33
N SER A 146 -18.52 -11.63 9.68
CA SER A 146 -18.85 -13.06 9.78
C SER A 146 -17.58 -13.88 9.65
N PRO A 147 -16.89 -14.20 10.74
CA PRO A 147 -15.79 -15.15 10.69
C PRO A 147 -16.33 -16.53 10.29
N ALA A 148 -15.70 -17.18 9.31
CA ALA A 148 -16.07 -18.54 8.93
C ALA A 148 -15.82 -19.47 10.13
N SER A 149 -16.79 -20.35 10.40
CA SER A 149 -16.79 -21.32 11.50
C SER A 149 -15.79 -22.45 11.30
#